data_AF-A0A3D9GZZ3-F1
#
_entry.id   AF-A0A3D9GZZ3-F1
#
_cell.length_a   1.000
_cell.length_b   1.000
_cell.length_c   1.000
_cell.angle_alpha   90.00
_cell.angle_beta   90.00
_cell.angle_gamma   90.00
#
_symmetry.space_group_name_H-M   'P 1'
#
loop_
_entity.id
_entity.type
_entity.pdbx_description
1 polymer ?
#
loop_
_entity_poly.entity_id
_entity_poly.type
_entity_poly.pdbx_seq_one_letter_code
_entity_poly.pdbx_strand_id
1 'polypeptide(L)'
;MTKLNKALSLIILLSIAVSCGKNNDSNFTLKGKVKGLKKGVVYLQKDGDSSIVNLDSMAITGQSEFSLHTNLEEPILLYLKLFKNDGEEHYIPFFADKGITEINTTLKNFNFDSEIKGSKQQALLDEYLEIMSQYNNKSLDVIEERYLAQRDNDSIAVDSLGKISDQLIKRKYAYTIQFAINNKNSEVAPYLAMYEARYANTVYIDSIYNSLTAEIKESFYGKQLGEVVANRNKN
;
A
#
# COMPACT_ATOMS: atom_id res chain seq x y z
N MET A 1 47.53 26.35 39.55
CA MET A 1 47.10 25.59 38.35
C MET A 1 45.84 24.72 38.57
N THR A 2 44.99 25.01 39.56
CA THR A 2 43.79 24.19 39.86
C THR A 2 42.46 24.85 39.44
N LYS A 3 42.44 26.17 39.25
CA LYS A 3 41.24 26.90 38.79
C LYS A 3 40.99 26.79 37.27
N LEU A 4 42.05 26.64 36.47
CA LEU A 4 41.95 26.51 35.01
C LEU A 4 41.33 25.16 34.60
N ASN A 5 41.63 24.09 35.34
CA ASN A 5 41.07 22.75 35.08
C ASN A 5 39.60 22.63 35.47
N LYS A 6 39.11 23.43 36.44
CA LYS A 6 37.67 23.50 36.78
C LYS A 6 36.87 24.27 35.71
N ALA A 7 37.46 25.30 35.12
CA ALA A 7 36.82 26.04 34.01
C ALA A 7 36.75 25.20 32.72
N LEU A 8 37.79 24.43 32.43
CA LEU A 8 37.81 23.51 31.27
C LEU A 8 36.81 22.36 31.43
N SER A 9 36.64 21.85 32.65
CA SER A 9 35.66 20.79 32.96
C SER A 9 34.20 21.26 32.89
N LEU A 10 33.94 22.57 33.02
CA LEU A 10 32.59 23.14 32.95
C LEU A 10 32.16 23.46 31.50
N ILE A 11 33.13 23.72 30.61
CA ILE A 11 32.89 23.99 29.18
C ILE A 11 32.60 22.69 28.41
N ILE A 12 33.21 21.57 28.81
CA ILE A 12 32.98 20.24 28.21
C ILE A 12 31.61 19.65 28.59
N LEU A 13 31.00 20.11 29.69
CA LEU A 13 29.68 19.64 30.12
C LEU A 13 28.52 20.38 29.45
N LEU A 14 28.79 21.50 28.76
CA LEU A 14 27.77 22.33 28.10
C LEU A 14 27.56 21.99 26.61
N SER A 15 28.41 21.13 26.03
CA SER A 15 28.36 20.76 24.61
C SER A 15 27.46 19.55 24.29
N ILE A 16 26.75 18.98 25.28
CA ILE A 16 25.89 17.80 25.07
C ILE A 16 24.41 18.19 24.76
N ALA A 17 24.08 19.48 24.73
CA ALA A 17 22.70 19.94 24.50
C ALA A 17 22.39 20.33 23.04
N VAL A 18 23.09 19.78 22.04
CA VAL A 18 22.57 19.81 20.66
C VAL A 18 21.54 18.71 20.53
N SER A 19 20.35 18.96 21.06
CA SER A 19 19.15 18.25 20.65
C SER A 19 18.99 18.52 19.14
N CYS A 20 19.37 17.56 18.31
CA CYS A 20 18.99 17.51 16.91
C CYS A 20 17.46 17.35 16.82
N GLY A 21 16.73 18.46 16.99
CA GLY A 21 15.44 18.61 16.35
C GLY A 21 15.70 18.66 14.85
N LYS A 22 15.63 17.51 14.17
CA LYS A 22 15.53 17.49 12.71
C LYS A 22 14.25 18.26 12.38
N ASN A 23 14.39 19.50 11.90
CA ASN A 23 13.37 20.07 11.05
C ASN A 23 13.30 19.14 9.84
N ASN A 24 12.28 18.28 9.79
CA ASN A 24 12.13 17.35 8.68
C ASN A 24 11.67 18.14 7.46
N ASP A 25 12.62 18.54 6.61
CA ASP A 25 12.38 19.11 5.28
C ASP A 25 11.78 18.08 4.28
N SER A 26 11.20 17.00 4.81
CA SER A 26 10.56 15.94 4.04
C SER A 26 9.28 16.46 3.39
N ASN A 27 9.08 16.17 2.10
CA ASN A 27 7.87 16.56 1.39
C ASN A 27 6.66 15.63 1.66
N PHE A 28 6.85 14.52 2.38
CA PHE A 28 5.79 13.62 2.82
C PHE A 28 5.86 13.34 4.33
N THR A 29 4.70 13.27 4.97
CA THR A 29 4.54 12.90 6.38
C THR A 29 3.39 11.90 6.54
N LEU A 30 3.68 10.72 7.10
CA LEU A 30 2.68 9.78 7.60
C LEU A 30 2.43 10.05 9.09
N LYS A 31 1.23 10.48 9.43
CA LYS A 31 0.76 10.51 10.82
C LYS A 31 -0.05 9.25 11.09
N GLY A 32 0.18 8.60 12.22
CA GLY A 32 -0.60 7.42 12.53
C GLY A 32 -0.87 7.20 14.01
N LYS A 33 -1.90 6.39 14.25
CA LYS A 33 -2.38 6.01 15.59
C LYS A 33 -2.80 4.55 15.59
N VAL A 34 -2.24 3.78 16.53
CA VAL A 34 -2.64 2.38 16.75
C VAL A 34 -3.31 2.27 18.11
N LYS A 35 -4.64 2.15 18.11
CA LYS A 35 -5.42 2.00 19.35
C LYS A 35 -5.02 0.72 20.07
N GLY A 36 -4.57 0.86 21.31
CA GLY A 36 -4.16 -0.26 22.17
C GLY A 36 -2.68 -0.64 22.09
N LEU A 37 -1.89 0.01 21.21
CA LEU A 37 -0.45 -0.21 21.15
C LEU A 37 0.27 0.52 22.28
N LYS A 38 1.00 -0.23 23.11
CA LYS A 38 1.84 0.32 24.20
C LYS A 38 3.33 0.31 23.86
N LYS A 39 3.78 -0.73 23.16
CA LYS A 39 5.17 -0.94 22.78
C LYS A 39 5.22 -1.62 21.41
N GLY A 40 6.14 -1.18 20.57
CA GLY A 40 6.39 -1.75 19.24
C GLY A 40 7.32 -0.84 18.45
N VAL A 41 7.63 -1.21 17.22
CA VAL A 41 8.32 -0.33 16.28
C VAL A 41 7.47 -0.23 15.03
N VAL A 42 7.17 1.00 14.61
CA VAL A 42 6.50 1.24 13.33
C VAL A 42 7.56 1.59 12.28
N TYR A 43 7.34 1.13 11.06
CA TYR A 43 8.20 1.38 9.91
C TYR A 43 7.38 1.93 8.76
N LEU A 44 7.94 2.89 8.06
CA LEU A 44 7.48 3.32 6.75
C LEU A 44 8.35 2.61 5.73
N GLN A 45 7.75 1.82 4.85
CA GLN A 45 8.46 0.96 3.92
C GLN A 45 7.97 1.15 2.49
N LYS A 46 8.80 0.74 1.53
CA LYS A 46 8.42 0.57 0.12
C LYS A 46 9.01 -0.71 -0.44
N ASP A 47 8.44 -1.18 -1.55
CA ASP A 47 9.09 -2.19 -2.38
C ASP A 47 10.34 -1.59 -3.05
N GLY A 48 11.45 -2.33 -2.98
CA GLY A 48 12.60 -2.16 -3.85
C GLY A 48 12.71 -3.31 -4.84
N ASP A 49 13.75 -3.33 -5.67
CA ASP A 49 13.88 -4.29 -6.78
C ASP A 49 13.81 -5.76 -6.36
N SER A 50 14.36 -6.10 -5.18
CA SER A 50 14.41 -7.47 -4.67
C SER A 50 14.19 -7.57 -3.15
N SER A 51 13.90 -6.45 -2.48
CA SER A 51 13.76 -6.40 -1.03
C SER A 51 12.89 -5.23 -0.59
N ILE A 52 12.38 -5.31 0.64
CA ILE A 52 11.67 -4.20 1.27
C ILE A 52 12.68 -3.18 1.80
N VAL A 53 12.45 -1.90 1.48
CA VAL A 53 13.29 -0.78 1.91
C VAL A 53 12.60 -0.02 3.04
N ASN A 54 13.29 0.12 4.17
CA ASN A 54 12.85 0.99 5.27
C ASN A 54 13.18 2.44 4.94
N LEU A 55 12.15 3.28 4.86
CA LEU A 55 12.28 4.72 4.61
C LEU A 55 12.43 5.49 5.91
N ASP A 56 11.65 5.11 6.93
CA ASP A 56 11.71 5.69 8.27
C ASP A 56 11.18 4.69 9.31
N SER A 57 11.45 4.96 10.59
CA SER A 57 10.92 4.15 11.69
C SER A 57 10.82 4.93 12.98
N MET A 58 9.94 4.49 13.87
CA MET A 58 9.79 5.06 15.20
C MET A 58 9.47 3.97 16.22
N ALA A 59 10.20 3.98 17.34
CA ALA A 59 9.87 3.14 18.48
C ALA A 59 8.68 3.74 19.25
N ILE A 60 7.67 2.92 19.52
CA ILE A 60 6.51 3.26 20.34
C ILE A 60 6.77 2.86 21.79
N THR A 61 6.67 3.81 22.71
CA THR A 61 6.88 3.62 24.16
C THR A 61 5.86 4.42 24.96
N GLY A 62 4.58 4.04 24.83
CA GLY A 62 3.47 4.65 25.57
C GLY A 62 2.80 5.85 24.89
N GLN A 63 3.40 6.46 23.88
CA GLN A 63 2.70 7.44 23.04
C GLN A 63 1.63 6.76 22.14
N SER A 64 0.51 7.44 21.95
CA SER A 64 -0.60 6.93 21.11
C SER A 64 -0.43 7.22 19.63
N GLU A 65 0.37 8.23 19.29
CA GLU A 65 0.53 8.77 17.94
C GLU A 65 2.00 8.75 17.53
N PHE A 66 2.23 8.62 16.23
CA PHE A 66 3.57 8.63 15.64
C PHE A 66 3.56 9.41 14.32
N SER A 67 4.74 9.84 13.92
CA SER A 67 4.97 10.51 12.64
C SER A 67 6.20 9.91 11.98
N LEU A 68 6.08 9.57 10.70
CA LEU A 68 7.14 9.04 9.85
C LEU A 68 7.27 9.90 8.60
N HIS A 69 8.47 10.02 8.06
CA HIS A 69 8.81 11.02 7.06
C HIS A 69 9.63 10.43 5.92
N THR A 70 9.37 10.89 4.69
CA THR A 70 10.24 10.59 3.54
C THR A 70 10.10 11.69 2.48
N ASN A 71 10.99 11.68 1.49
CA ASN A 71 10.80 12.43 0.27
C ASN A 71 10.23 11.53 -0.82
N LEU A 72 9.20 12.00 -1.50
CA LEU A 72 8.56 11.36 -2.64
C LEU A 72 8.76 12.24 -3.88
N GLU A 73 9.22 11.63 -4.97
CA GLU A 73 9.33 12.31 -6.26
C GLU A 73 7.96 12.38 -6.95
N GLU A 74 7.23 11.27 -6.87
CA GLU A 74 5.91 11.03 -7.45
C GLU A 74 5.06 10.13 -6.52
N PRO A 75 3.75 9.98 -6.80
CA PRO A 75 2.88 9.08 -6.05
C PRO A 75 3.32 7.61 -6.11
N ILE A 76 3.39 6.93 -4.97
CA ILE A 76 3.86 5.54 -4.88
C ILE A 76 3.16 4.77 -3.74
N LEU A 77 3.03 3.45 -3.89
CA LEU A 77 2.58 2.57 -2.82
C LEU A 77 3.66 2.44 -1.74
N LEU A 78 3.29 2.79 -0.51
CA LEU A 78 4.09 2.60 0.69
C LEU A 78 3.36 1.64 1.65
N TYR A 79 4.10 1.18 2.65
CA TYR A 79 3.58 0.29 3.69
C TYR A 79 3.86 0.88 5.06
N LEU A 80 2.83 0.95 5.90
CA LEU A 80 2.99 1.12 7.33
C LEU A 80 3.10 -0.27 7.96
N LYS A 81 4.29 -0.64 8.45
CA LYS A 81 4.53 -1.92 9.13
C LYS A 81 4.61 -1.73 10.64
N LEU A 82 4.01 -2.65 11.40
CA LEU A 82 4.16 -2.74 12.85
C LEU A 82 4.95 -4.00 13.22
N PHE A 83 6.07 -3.82 13.91
CA PHE A 83 6.83 -4.90 14.52
C PHE A 83 6.56 -4.95 16.03
N LYS A 84 6.02 -6.07 16.50
CA LYS A 84 5.74 -6.33 17.92
C LYS A 84 6.23 -7.69 18.44
N ASN A 85 7.14 -8.34 17.69
CA ASN A 85 7.79 -9.59 18.07
C ASN A 85 6.80 -10.73 18.41
N ASP A 86 5.72 -10.84 17.65
CA ASP A 86 4.71 -11.92 17.78
C ASP A 86 4.79 -12.95 16.65
N GLY A 87 5.75 -12.83 15.74
CA GLY A 87 5.95 -13.75 14.62
C GLY A 87 5.03 -13.50 13.43
N GLU A 88 4.10 -12.55 13.52
CA GLU A 88 3.12 -12.23 12.49
C GLU A 88 3.50 -10.96 11.73
N GLU A 89 3.06 -10.87 10.47
CA GLU A 89 3.22 -9.66 9.66
C GLU A 89 2.04 -8.71 9.84
N HIS A 90 2.34 -7.48 10.25
CA HIS A 90 1.36 -6.41 10.39
C HIS A 90 1.75 -5.28 9.46
N TYR A 91 1.04 -5.11 8.35
CA TYR A 91 1.28 -4.03 7.40
C TYR A 91 -0.02 -3.51 6.79
N ILE A 92 -0.04 -2.21 6.52
CA ILE A 92 -1.13 -1.51 5.83
C ILE A 92 -0.54 -0.88 4.58
N PRO A 93 -0.87 -1.37 3.37
CA PRO A 93 -0.48 -0.71 2.13
C PRO A 93 -1.31 0.56 1.93
N PHE A 94 -0.69 1.61 1.40
CA PHE A 94 -1.38 2.85 1.05
C PHE A 94 -0.64 3.61 -0.06
N PHE A 95 -1.38 4.31 -0.91
CA PHE A 95 -0.83 5.17 -1.95
C PHE A 95 -0.47 6.54 -1.37
N ALA A 96 0.82 6.83 -1.31
CA ALA A 96 1.35 8.08 -0.78
C ALA A 96 1.62 9.08 -1.92
N ASP A 97 1.41 10.37 -1.65
CA ASP A 97 1.88 11.49 -2.46
C ASP A 97 2.35 12.59 -1.50
N LYS A 98 3.08 13.59 -2.00
CA LYS A 98 3.56 14.75 -1.24
C LYS A 98 2.42 15.34 -0.38
N GLY A 99 2.75 15.70 0.86
CA GLY A 99 1.81 16.18 1.85
C GLY A 99 1.66 15.22 3.04
N ILE A 100 0.43 15.09 3.53
CA ILE A 100 0.14 14.37 4.77
C ILE A 100 -0.79 13.20 4.46
N THR A 101 -0.45 12.01 4.95
CA THR A 101 -1.38 10.87 5.05
C THR A 101 -1.59 10.55 6.52
N GLU A 102 -2.85 10.29 6.89
CA GLU A 102 -3.25 9.87 8.23
C GLU A 102 -3.74 8.42 8.20
N ILE A 103 -3.19 7.56 9.06
CA ILE A 103 -3.62 6.16 9.20
C ILE A 103 -3.98 5.87 10.66
N ASN A 104 -5.25 5.54 10.90
CA ASN A 104 -5.73 5.10 12.20
C ASN A 104 -6.10 3.62 12.13
N THR A 105 -5.67 2.83 13.09
CA THR A 105 -6.01 1.40 13.15
C THR A 105 -6.07 0.90 14.60
N THR A 106 -6.41 -0.38 14.81
CA THR A 106 -6.38 -1.03 16.11
C THR A 106 -5.27 -2.07 16.18
N LEU A 107 -4.72 -2.31 17.38
CA LEU A 107 -3.74 -3.38 17.57
C LEU A 107 -4.32 -4.78 17.29
N LYS A 108 -5.63 -4.96 17.52
CA LYS A 108 -6.32 -6.25 17.40
C LYS A 108 -6.41 -6.70 15.95
N ASN A 109 -6.75 -5.79 15.05
CA ASN A 109 -6.95 -6.05 13.63
C ASN A 109 -6.16 -5.04 12.79
N PHE A 110 -4.85 -4.94 13.03
CA PHE A 110 -3.99 -3.90 12.45
C PHE A 110 -4.17 -3.74 10.93
N ASN A 111 -4.19 -4.87 10.22
CA ASN A 111 -4.28 -4.91 8.76
C ASN A 111 -5.66 -4.54 8.21
N PHE A 112 -6.73 -4.61 9.01
CA PHE A 112 -8.11 -4.59 8.53
C PHE A 112 -8.97 -3.45 9.10
N ASP A 113 -8.68 -2.97 10.32
CA ASP A 113 -9.39 -1.84 10.93
C ASP A 113 -8.80 -0.48 10.50
N SER A 114 -8.00 -0.44 9.42
CA SER A 114 -7.30 0.77 9.00
C SER A 114 -8.23 1.76 8.32
N GLU A 115 -8.26 2.99 8.83
CA GLU A 115 -8.84 4.16 8.18
C GLU A 115 -7.71 5.02 7.63
N ILE A 116 -7.69 5.24 6.32
CA ILE A 116 -6.65 6.00 5.63
C ILE A 116 -7.27 7.29 5.10
N LYS A 117 -6.65 8.43 5.41
CA LYS A 117 -6.93 9.72 4.77
C LYS A 117 -5.65 10.22 4.13
N GLY A 118 -5.58 10.16 2.80
CA GLY A 118 -4.32 10.38 2.10
C GLY A 118 -4.48 11.14 0.79
N SER A 119 -3.64 10.74 -0.17
CA SER A 119 -3.58 11.31 -1.51
C SER A 119 -4.87 11.10 -2.31
N LYS A 120 -4.97 11.77 -3.47
CA LYS A 120 -6.06 11.52 -4.43
C LYS A 120 -5.98 10.08 -4.98
N GLN A 121 -4.77 9.56 -5.14
CA GLN A 121 -4.50 8.20 -5.56
C GLN A 121 -5.02 7.19 -4.53
N GLN A 122 -4.85 7.47 -3.23
CA GLN A 122 -5.44 6.65 -2.18
C GLN A 122 -6.97 6.66 -2.27
N ALA A 123 -7.60 7.82 -2.44
CA ALA A 123 -9.05 7.90 -2.58
C ALA A 123 -9.58 7.10 -3.79
N LEU A 124 -8.88 7.16 -4.93
CA LEU A 124 -9.21 6.33 -6.10
C LEU A 124 -9.01 4.84 -5.85
N LEU A 125 -7.95 4.46 -5.13
CA LEU A 125 -7.72 3.07 -4.74
C LEU A 125 -8.82 2.58 -3.78
N ASP A 126 -9.25 3.41 -2.83
CA ASP A 126 -10.33 3.09 -1.90
C ASP A 126 -11.66 2.86 -2.63
N GLU A 127 -12.01 3.72 -3.60
CA GLU A 127 -13.20 3.55 -4.45
C GLU A 127 -13.16 2.20 -5.20
N TYR A 128 -12.00 1.88 -5.78
CA TYR A 128 -11.80 0.60 -6.45
C TYR A 128 -11.95 -0.58 -5.48
N LEU A 129 -11.28 -0.52 -4.32
CA LEU A 129 -11.27 -1.59 -3.32
C LEU A 129 -12.65 -1.83 -2.70
N GLU A 130 -13.47 -0.79 -2.54
CA GLU A 130 -14.86 -0.91 -2.09
C GLU A 130 -15.66 -1.81 -3.05
N ILE A 131 -15.53 -1.59 -4.36
CA ILE A 131 -16.19 -2.43 -5.36
C ILE A 131 -15.57 -3.84 -5.40
N MET A 132 -14.25 -3.97 -5.26
CA MET A 132 -13.60 -5.29 -5.20
C MET A 132 -14.04 -6.12 -4.00
N SER A 133 -14.31 -5.49 -2.86
CA SER A 133 -14.86 -6.15 -1.67
C SER A 133 -16.19 -6.86 -1.98
N GLN A 134 -17.06 -6.23 -2.77
CA GLN A 134 -18.33 -6.83 -3.18
C GLN A 134 -18.14 -8.05 -4.08
N TYR A 135 -17.15 -8.03 -4.99
CA TYR A 135 -16.80 -9.20 -5.79
C TYR A 135 -16.23 -10.33 -4.93
N ASN A 136 -15.38 -9.98 -3.95
CA ASN A 136 -14.79 -10.96 -3.04
C ASN A 136 -15.88 -11.63 -2.18
N ASN A 137 -16.83 -10.87 -1.63
CA ASN A 137 -17.94 -11.43 -0.86
C ASN A 137 -18.78 -12.41 -1.71
N LYS A 138 -19.18 -12.01 -2.93
CA LYS A 138 -19.90 -12.92 -3.84
C LYS A 138 -19.10 -14.16 -4.20
N SER A 139 -17.78 -14.03 -4.31
CA SER A 139 -16.91 -15.18 -4.56
C SER A 139 -16.89 -16.13 -3.37
N LEU A 140 -16.90 -15.61 -2.14
CA LEU A 140 -16.98 -16.43 -0.92
C LEU A 140 -18.32 -17.16 -0.84
N ASP A 141 -19.43 -16.49 -1.14
CA ASP A 141 -20.76 -17.11 -1.20
C ASP A 141 -20.78 -18.30 -2.18
N VAL A 142 -20.24 -18.10 -3.39
CA VAL A 142 -20.16 -19.16 -4.42
C VAL A 142 -19.25 -20.31 -3.98
N ILE A 143 -18.15 -20.03 -3.27
CA ILE A 143 -17.26 -21.06 -2.73
C ILE A 143 -17.99 -21.90 -1.67
N GLU A 144 -18.71 -21.26 -0.76
CA GLU A 144 -19.50 -21.93 0.27
C GLU A 144 -20.59 -22.82 -0.35
N GLU A 145 -21.40 -22.27 -1.24
CA GLU A 145 -22.47 -23.01 -1.92
C GLU A 145 -21.91 -24.20 -2.72
N ARG A 146 -20.77 -24.02 -3.39
CA ARG A 146 -20.15 -25.09 -4.17
C ARG A 146 -19.62 -26.20 -3.28
N TYR A 147 -19.05 -25.85 -2.13
CA TYR A 147 -18.61 -26.84 -1.14
C TYR A 147 -19.79 -27.68 -0.62
N LEU A 148 -20.92 -27.05 -0.31
CA LEU A 148 -22.14 -27.74 0.12
C LEU A 148 -22.69 -28.67 -0.98
N ALA A 149 -22.75 -28.20 -2.23
CA ALA A 149 -23.18 -29.01 -3.36
C ALA A 149 -22.27 -30.24 -3.60
N GLN A 150 -20.96 -30.07 -3.43
CA GLN A 150 -20.00 -31.18 -3.52
C GLN A 150 -20.23 -32.21 -2.41
N ARG A 151 -20.44 -31.78 -1.17
CA ARG A 151 -20.75 -32.66 -0.03
C ARG A 151 -22.01 -33.48 -0.30
N ASP A 152 -23.01 -32.85 -0.91
CA ASP A 152 -24.32 -33.46 -1.17
C ASP A 152 -24.36 -34.22 -2.52
N ASN A 153 -23.24 -34.31 -3.23
CA ASN A 153 -23.07 -34.95 -4.55
C ASN A 153 -24.00 -34.39 -5.65
N ASP A 154 -24.37 -33.12 -5.56
CA ASP A 154 -25.17 -32.44 -6.59
C ASP A 154 -24.27 -31.90 -7.71
N SER A 155 -24.02 -32.74 -8.71
CA SER A 155 -23.17 -32.37 -9.86
C SER A 155 -23.74 -31.23 -10.69
N ILE A 156 -25.07 -31.07 -10.75
CA ILE A 156 -25.72 -30.01 -11.55
C ILE A 156 -25.48 -28.65 -10.89
N ALA A 157 -25.64 -28.59 -9.56
CA ALA A 157 -25.34 -27.38 -8.80
C ALA A 157 -23.85 -27.01 -8.89
N VAL A 158 -22.94 -27.98 -8.77
CA VAL A 158 -21.49 -27.75 -8.91
C VAL A 158 -21.13 -27.13 -10.26
N ASP A 159 -21.67 -27.67 -11.36
CA ASP A 159 -21.43 -27.14 -12.70
C ASP A 159 -22.00 -25.73 -12.89
N SER A 160 -23.19 -25.47 -12.35
CA SER A 160 -23.82 -24.14 -12.39
C SER A 160 -23.00 -23.10 -11.62
N LEU A 161 -22.56 -23.43 -10.40
CA LEU A 161 -21.74 -22.56 -9.56
C LEU A 161 -20.35 -22.31 -10.17
N GLY A 162 -19.79 -23.30 -10.87
CA GLY A 162 -18.58 -23.12 -11.69
C GLY A 162 -18.74 -22.00 -12.72
N LYS A 163 -19.85 -22.02 -13.48
CA LYS A 163 -20.14 -20.97 -14.48
C LYS A 163 -20.34 -19.59 -13.84
N ILE A 164 -20.98 -19.53 -12.66
CA ILE A 164 -21.16 -18.27 -11.92
C ILE A 164 -19.80 -17.72 -11.48
N SER A 165 -18.92 -18.58 -10.93
CA SER A 165 -17.55 -18.22 -10.55
C SER A 165 -16.78 -17.64 -11.73
N ASP A 166 -16.83 -18.30 -12.91
CA ASP A 166 -16.16 -17.81 -14.12
C ASP A 166 -16.69 -16.45 -14.58
N GLN A 167 -18.01 -16.23 -14.48
CA GLN A 167 -18.63 -14.95 -14.82
C GLN A 167 -18.22 -13.85 -13.83
N LEU A 168 -18.14 -14.15 -12.54
CA LEU A 168 -17.68 -13.20 -11.52
C LEU A 168 -16.24 -12.74 -11.79
N ILE A 169 -15.33 -13.67 -12.10
CA ILE A 169 -13.94 -13.36 -12.44
C ILE A 169 -13.87 -12.45 -13.67
N LYS A 170 -14.61 -12.77 -14.74
CA LYS A 170 -14.65 -11.96 -15.97
C LYS A 170 -15.16 -10.54 -15.70
N ARG A 171 -16.22 -10.40 -14.89
CA ARG A 171 -16.78 -9.10 -14.52
C ARG A 171 -15.83 -8.28 -13.65
N LYS A 172 -15.13 -8.93 -12.70
CA LYS A 172 -14.08 -8.30 -11.89
C LYS A 172 -13.00 -7.70 -12.79
N TYR A 173 -12.43 -8.48 -13.71
CA TYR A 173 -11.42 -7.96 -14.63
C TYR A 173 -11.95 -6.87 -15.57
N ALA A 174 -13.15 -7.02 -16.12
CA ALA A 174 -13.75 -5.99 -16.96
C ALA A 174 -13.90 -4.66 -16.20
N TYR A 175 -14.31 -4.72 -14.93
CA TYR A 175 -14.39 -3.55 -14.06
C TYR A 175 -12.99 -2.94 -13.82
N THR A 176 -12.00 -3.74 -13.42
CA THR A 176 -10.62 -3.26 -13.21
C THR A 176 -10.05 -2.58 -14.45
N ILE A 177 -10.24 -3.17 -15.63
CA ILE A 177 -9.78 -2.60 -16.91
C ILE A 177 -10.48 -1.26 -17.19
N GLN A 178 -11.81 -1.21 -17.06
CA GLN A 178 -12.56 0.01 -17.30
C GLN A 178 -12.20 1.11 -16.30
N PHE A 179 -12.03 0.77 -15.03
CA PHE A 179 -11.61 1.69 -13.98
C PHE A 179 -10.24 2.30 -14.27
N ALA A 180 -9.26 1.47 -14.70
CA ALA A 180 -7.95 1.95 -15.10
C ALA A 180 -8.01 2.89 -16.32
N ILE A 181 -8.79 2.54 -17.35
CA ILE A 181 -8.97 3.40 -18.55
C ILE A 181 -9.62 4.74 -18.19
N ASN A 182 -10.63 4.73 -17.31
CA ASN A 182 -11.32 5.94 -16.88
C ASN A 182 -10.42 6.85 -16.04
N ASN A 183 -9.46 6.28 -15.32
CA ASN A 183 -8.50 6.99 -14.46
C ASN A 183 -7.09 7.04 -15.07
N LYS A 184 -6.99 7.06 -16.40
CA LYS A 184 -5.74 7.05 -17.20
C LYS A 184 -4.72 8.17 -16.90
N ASN A 185 -5.14 9.17 -16.14
CA ASN A 185 -4.35 10.31 -15.68
C ASN A 185 -3.90 10.16 -14.21
N SER A 186 -3.97 8.95 -13.64
CA SER A 186 -3.49 8.62 -12.30
C SER A 186 -2.57 7.41 -12.34
N GLU A 187 -1.57 7.39 -11.44
CA GLU A 187 -0.63 6.29 -11.21
C GLU A 187 -1.34 5.00 -10.76
N VAL A 188 -2.57 5.12 -10.22
CA VAL A 188 -3.43 3.99 -9.89
C VAL A 188 -3.77 3.16 -11.13
N ALA A 189 -3.96 3.77 -12.31
CA ALA A 189 -4.31 3.04 -13.52
C ALA A 189 -3.25 2.01 -13.96
N PRO A 190 -1.97 2.38 -14.15
CA PRO A 190 -0.93 1.39 -14.46
C PRO A 190 -0.66 0.43 -13.30
N TYR A 191 -0.78 0.87 -12.04
CA TYR A 191 -0.69 -0.02 -10.88
C TYR A 191 -1.74 -1.14 -10.94
N LEU A 192 -3.02 -0.81 -11.15
CA LEU A 192 -4.08 -1.80 -11.26
C LEU A 192 -3.86 -2.75 -12.44
N ALA A 193 -3.37 -2.25 -13.58
CA ALA A 193 -3.05 -3.09 -14.72
C ALA A 193 -1.96 -4.13 -14.39
N MET A 194 -0.93 -3.72 -13.66
CA MET A 194 0.22 -4.57 -13.30
C MET A 194 -0.12 -5.61 -12.25
N TYR A 195 -0.88 -5.26 -11.22
CA TYR A 195 -1.05 -6.11 -10.03
C TYR A 195 -2.43 -6.77 -9.99
N GLU A 196 -3.49 -6.06 -10.37
CA GLU A 196 -4.86 -6.55 -10.29
C GLU A 196 -5.33 -7.22 -11.58
N ALA A 197 -4.85 -6.76 -12.74
CA ALA A 197 -5.23 -7.30 -14.04
C ALA A 197 -4.13 -8.14 -14.72
N ARG A 198 -3.08 -8.56 -13.99
CA ARG A 198 -1.91 -9.27 -14.57
C ARG A 198 -2.22 -10.51 -15.41
N TYR A 199 -3.32 -11.20 -15.12
CA TYR A 199 -3.76 -12.42 -15.82
C TYR A 199 -4.87 -12.15 -16.84
N ALA A 200 -5.28 -10.89 -17.02
CA ALA A 200 -6.19 -10.52 -18.08
C ALA A 200 -5.52 -10.73 -19.45
N ASN A 201 -6.34 -10.83 -20.49
CA ASN A 201 -5.83 -10.89 -21.86
C ASN A 201 -4.93 -9.68 -22.14
N THR A 202 -3.77 -9.92 -22.76
CA THR A 202 -2.74 -8.91 -23.01
C THR A 202 -3.26 -7.71 -23.79
N VAL A 203 -4.26 -7.91 -24.69
CA VAL A 203 -4.91 -6.83 -25.45
C VAL A 203 -5.49 -5.75 -24.52
N TYR A 204 -6.01 -6.13 -23.35
CA TYR A 204 -6.53 -5.16 -22.39
C TYR A 204 -5.42 -4.40 -21.66
N ILE A 205 -4.30 -5.07 -21.37
CA ILE A 205 -3.13 -4.43 -20.77
C ILE A 205 -2.56 -3.38 -21.72
N ASP A 206 -2.46 -3.72 -23.01
CA ASP A 206 -2.02 -2.81 -24.07
C ASP A 206 -2.99 -1.63 -24.21
N SER A 207 -4.29 -1.89 -24.13
CA SER A 207 -5.33 -0.86 -24.18
C SER A 207 -5.22 0.13 -23.03
N ILE A 208 -5.01 -0.36 -21.80
CA ILE A 208 -4.79 0.50 -20.62
C ILE A 208 -3.54 1.36 -20.86
N TYR A 209 -2.39 0.73 -21.17
CA TYR A 209 -1.14 1.45 -21.38
C TYR A 209 -1.25 2.52 -22.47
N ASN A 210 -1.86 2.19 -23.61
CA ASN A 210 -2.05 3.14 -24.71
C ASN A 210 -2.94 4.32 -24.33
N SER A 211 -3.92 4.10 -23.44
CA SER A 211 -4.81 5.16 -22.95
C SER A 211 -4.13 6.13 -21.99
N LEU A 212 -3.04 5.75 -21.32
CA LEU A 212 -2.36 6.57 -20.33
C LEU A 212 -1.89 7.91 -20.92
N THR A 213 -1.96 8.97 -20.11
CA THR A 213 -1.39 10.27 -20.47
C THR A 213 0.14 10.18 -20.58
N ALA A 214 0.77 11.12 -21.30
CA ALA A 214 2.22 11.15 -21.43
C ALA A 214 2.93 11.25 -20.05
N GLU A 215 2.38 12.06 -19.15
CA GLU A 215 2.87 12.19 -17.77
C GLU A 215 2.82 10.85 -17.03
N ILE A 216 1.68 10.14 -17.06
CA ILE A 216 1.56 8.85 -16.38
C ILE A 216 2.42 7.77 -17.04
N LYS A 217 2.66 7.80 -18.35
CA LYS A 217 3.61 6.88 -19.00
C LYS A 217 5.05 7.05 -18.49
N GLU A 218 5.41 8.27 -18.10
CA GLU A 218 6.73 8.58 -17.53
C GLU A 218 6.84 8.34 -16.02
N SER A 219 5.71 8.09 -15.34
CA SER A 219 5.69 7.71 -13.92
C SER A 219 6.31 6.34 -13.67
N PHE A 220 6.67 6.04 -12.42
CA PHE A 220 7.21 4.73 -12.01
C PHE A 220 6.36 3.56 -12.52
N TYR A 221 5.06 3.54 -12.18
CA TYR A 221 4.17 2.45 -12.61
C TYR A 221 3.90 2.46 -14.10
N GLY A 222 3.86 3.63 -14.75
CA GLY A 222 3.72 3.74 -16.20
C GLY A 222 4.87 3.10 -16.95
N LYS A 223 6.11 3.39 -16.53
CA LYS A 223 7.32 2.80 -17.10
C LYS A 223 7.34 1.29 -16.93
N GLN A 224 7.05 0.81 -15.72
CA GLN A 224 6.98 -0.61 -15.42
C GLN A 224 5.93 -1.34 -16.29
N LEU A 225 4.75 -0.75 -16.47
CA LEU A 225 3.74 -1.29 -17.37
C LEU A 225 4.21 -1.27 -18.84
N GLY A 226 4.87 -0.20 -19.26
CA GLY A 226 5.46 -0.08 -20.60
C GLY A 226 6.50 -1.16 -20.90
N GLU A 227 7.35 -1.51 -19.93
CA GLU A 227 8.29 -2.62 -20.03
C GLU A 227 7.59 -3.96 -20.22
N VAL A 228 6.51 -4.21 -19.46
CA VAL A 228 5.69 -5.43 -19.61
C VAL A 228 5.10 -5.51 -21.01
N VAL A 229 4.57 -4.42 -21.56
CA VAL A 229 4.02 -4.36 -22.93
C VAL A 229 5.12 -4.58 -23.97
N ALA A 230 6.27 -3.92 -23.82
CA ALA A 230 7.38 -4.01 -24.77
C ALA A 230 8.04 -5.40 -24.81
N ASN A 231 8.21 -6.05 -23.66
CA ASN A 231 8.85 -7.37 -23.58
C ASN A 231 7.99 -8.49 -24.17
N ARG A 232 6.67 -8.32 -24.22
CA ARG A 232 5.76 -9.26 -24.92
C ARG A 232 5.92 -9.19 -26.43
N ASN A 233 6.10 -7.99 -26.99
CA ASN A 233 6.20 -7.77 -28.44
C ASN A 233 7.56 -8.20 -29.04
N LYS A 234 8.52 -8.60 -28.19
CA LYS A 234 9.85 -9.06 -28.62
C LYS A 234 9.96 -10.59 -28.75
N ASN A 235 8.94 -11.33 -28.30
CA ASN A 235 8.84 -12.79 -28.40
C ASN A 235 7.75 -13.18 -29.39
#